data_AF-A0A383D5K2-F1
#
_entry.id   AF-A0A383D5K2-F1
#
_cell.length_a   1.000
_cell.length_b   1.000
_cell.length_c   1.000
_cell.angle_alpha   90.00
_cell.angle_beta   90.00
_cell.angle_gamma   90.00
#
_symmetry.space_group_name_H-M   'P 1'
#
loop_
_entity.id
_entity.type
_entity.pdbx_description
1 polymer ?
#
loop_
_entity_poly.entity_id
_entity_poly.type
_entity_poly.pdbx_seq_one_letter_code
_entity_poly.pdbx_strand_id
1 'polypeptide(L)' 'MTQDEALDTFHKTGALLKGHFILRSGLRSREFFQCATALQEMPVVEQLGKALADKVR' A
#
# COMPACT_ATOMS: atom_id res chain seq x y z
N MET A 1 11.73 6.92 -2.85
CA MET A 1 10.49 6.92 -2.04
C MET A 1 10.85 6.52 -0.62
N THR A 2 10.53 7.36 0.35
CA THR A 2 10.66 7.05 1.78
C THR A 2 9.48 6.17 2.23
N GLN A 3 9.55 5.63 3.45
CA GLN A 3 8.44 4.85 4.01
C GLN A 3 7.19 5.71 4.20
N ASP A 4 7.34 6.95 4.68
CA ASP A 4 6.23 7.86 4.92
C ASP A 4 5.54 8.26 3.61
N GLU A 5 6.30 8.49 2.54
CA GLU A 5 5.75 8.75 1.20
C GLU A 5 4.92 7.56 0.70
N ALA A 6 5.40 6.32 0.92
CA ALA A 6 4.66 5.13 0.53
C ALA A 6 3.34 4.99 1.30
N LEU A 7 3.38 5.22 2.62
CA LEU A 7 2.19 5.18 3.47
C LEU A 7 1.17 6.26 3.07
N ASP A 8 1.65 7.46 2.76
CA ASP A 8 0.80 8.56 2.27
C ASP A 8 0.14 8.22 0.91
N THR A 9 0.88 7.59 -0.01
CA THR A 9 0.28 7.05 -1.26
C THR A 9 -0.83 6.05 -0.97
N PHE A 10 -0.64 5.10 -0.05
CA PHE A 10 -1.69 4.13 0.30
C PHE A 10 -2.87 4.77 1.05
N HIS A 11 -2.66 5.83 1.83
CA HIS A 11 -3.74 6.60 2.43
C HIS A 11 -4.55 7.38 1.39
N LYS A 12 -3.88 8.11 0.50
CA LYS A 12 -4.51 8.93 -0.55
C LYS A 12 -5.31 8.11 -1.54
N THR A 13 -4.83 6.91 -1.87
CA THR A 13 -5.52 5.97 -2.75
C THR A 13 -6.64 5.18 -2.07
N GLY A 14 -6.79 5.31 -0.74
CA GLY A 14 -7.75 4.51 0.03
C GLY A 14 -7.37 3.03 0.13
N ALA A 15 -6.13 2.66 -0.22
CA ALA A 15 -5.65 1.30 -0.15
C ALA A 15 -5.24 0.86 1.27
N LEU A 16 -4.95 1.80 2.18
CA LEU A 16 -4.72 1.51 3.60
C LEU A 16 -6.00 1.73 4.41
N LEU A 17 -6.69 0.63 4.72
CA LEU A 17 -7.94 0.62 5.47
C LEU A 17 -7.68 0.61 6.98
N LYS A 18 -8.54 1.29 7.74
CA LYS A 18 -8.56 1.29 9.22
C LYS A 18 -9.86 0.67 9.73
N GLY A 19 -9.77 -0.27 10.66
CA GLY A 19 -10.92 -1.04 11.15
C GLY A 19 -10.51 -2.19 12.07
N HIS A 20 -11.25 -3.29 12.03
CA HIS A 20 -10.90 -4.52 12.74
C HIS A 20 -10.89 -5.68 11.74
N PHE A 21 -9.70 -6.14 11.37
CA PHE A 21 -9.51 -7.14 10.34
C PHE A 21 -8.93 -8.42 10.93
N ILE A 22 -9.37 -9.58 10.43
CA ILE A 22 -8.68 -10.86 10.62
C ILE A 22 -7.89 -11.13 9.35
N LEU A 23 -6.57 -11.21 9.47
CA LEU A 23 -5.66 -11.45 8.36
C LEU A 23 -5.69 -12.92 7.93
N ARG A 24 -5.15 -13.23 6.75
CA ARG A 24 -5.05 -14.63 6.27
C ARG A 24 -4.22 -15.53 7.18
N SER A 25 -3.36 -14.96 8.02
CA SER A 25 -2.63 -15.68 9.07
C SER A 25 -3.47 -16.01 10.31
N GLY A 26 -4.72 -15.53 10.39
CA GLY A 26 -5.57 -15.62 11.59
C GLY A 26 -5.32 -14.52 12.63
N LEU A 27 -4.28 -13.70 12.44
CA LEU A 27 -3.99 -12.57 13.33
C LEU A 27 -5.01 -11.44 13.17
N ARG A 28 -5.24 -10.71 14.26
CA ARG A 28 -6.09 -9.51 14.25
C ARG A 28 -5.24 -8.27 14.01
N SER A 29 -5.71 -7.38 13.14
CA SER A 29 -5.05 -6.11 12.82
C SER A 29 -6.06 -4.97 12.83
N ARG A 30 -5.61 -3.77 13.18
CA ARG A 30 -6.40 -2.54 13.02
C ARG A 30 -6.32 -1.95 11.61
N GLU A 31 -5.43 -2.50 10.80
CA GLU A 31 -5.10 -1.99 9.47
C GLU A 31 -5.03 -3.14 8.47
N PHE A 32 -5.44 -2.86 7.24
CA PHE A 32 -5.37 -3.80 6.13
C PHE A 32 -5.02 -3.09 4.82
N PHE A 33 -4.08 -3.66 4.07
CA PHE A 33 -3.69 -3.14 2.76
C PHE A 33 -4.50 -3.81 1.65
N GLN A 34 -5.39 -3.05 1.02
CA GLN A 34 -6.06 -3.41 -0.22
C GLN A 34 -5.29 -2.83 -1.41
N CYS A 35 -4.10 -3.37 -1.70
CA CYS A 35 -3.19 -2.83 -2.72
C CYS A 35 -3.83 -2.72 -4.11
N ALA A 36 -4.80 -3.59 -4.43
CA ALA A 36 -5.54 -3.51 -5.69
C ALA A 36 -6.18 -2.13 -5.91
N THR A 37 -6.61 -1.44 -4.85
CA THR A 37 -7.18 -0.08 -4.93
C THR A 37 -6.13 0.95 -5.37
N ALA A 38 -4.90 0.86 -4.84
CA ALA A 38 -3.82 1.78 -5.23
C ALA A 38 -3.37 1.57 -6.69
N LEU A 39 -3.54 0.37 -7.22
CA LEU A 39 -3.06 0.00 -8.57
C LEU A 39 -4.11 0.23 -9.67
N GLN A 40 -5.24 0.88 -9.37
CA GLN A 40 -6.22 1.29 -10.37
C GLN A 40 -5.74 2.50 -11.19
N GLU A 41 -4.84 3.31 -10.62
CA GLU A 41 -4.30 4.52 -11.23
C GLU A 41 -2.88 4.29 -11.74
N MET A 42 -2.68 4.31 -13.06
CA MET A 42 -1.38 4.02 -13.68
C MET A 42 -0.20 4.89 -13.15
N PRO A 43 -0.36 6.19 -12.88
CA PRO A 43 0.72 6.99 -12.29
C PRO A 43 1.18 6.46 -10.92
N VAL A 44 0.26 5.94 -10.11
CA VAL A 44 0.60 5.33 -8.81
C VAL A 44 1.36 4.03 -9.02
N VAL A 45 0.95 3.21 -10.00
CA VAL A 45 1.65 1.98 -10.37
C VAL A 45 3.09 2.28 -10.77
N GLU A 46 3.31 3.27 -11.65
CA GLU A 46 4.65 3.67 -12.09
C GLU A 46 5.53 4.17 -10.94
N GLN A 47 4.97 5.03 -10.08
CA GLN A 47 5.68 5.57 -8.92
C GLN A 47 6.12 4.46 -7.96
N LEU A 48 5.20 3.57 -7.57
CA LEU A 48 5.48 2.46 -6.66
C LEU A 48 6.44 1.44 -7.30
N GLY A 49 6.25 1.14 -8.58
CA GLY A 49 7.09 0.20 -9.33
C GLY A 49 8.54 0.69 -9.44
N LYS A 50 8.74 1.97 -9.80
CA LYS A 50 10.08 2.58 -9.84
C LYS A 50 10.74 2.54 -8.47
N ALA A 51 10.02 2.95 -7.42
CA ALA A 51 10.54 2.94 -6.06
C ALA A 51 10.92 1.54 -5.57
N LEU A 52 10.17 0.51 -5.97
CA LEU A 52 10.52 -0.88 -5.67
C LEU A 52 11.79 -1.31 -6.42
N ALA A 53 11.88 -0.99 -7.72
CA ALA A 53 13.05 -1.31 -8.54
C ALA A 53 14.33 -0.70 -7.98
N ASP A 54 14.26 0.55 -7.50
CA ASP A 54 15.40 1.24 -6.88
C ASP A 54 15.86 0.59 -5.56
N LYS A 55 15.00 -0.16 -4.86
CA LYS A 55 15.36 -0.85 -3.60
C LYS A 55 15.95 -2.25 -3.80
N VAL A 56 15.71 -2.87 -4.94
CA VAL A 56 16.13 -4.26 -5.23
C VAL A 56 17.30 -4.35 -6.20
N ARG A 57 17.73 -3.21 -6.74
CA ARG A 57 19.01 -3.05 -7.43
C ARG A 57 20.14 -2.95 -6.42
#